data_AF-A0A562TG37-F1
#
_entry.id   AF-A0A562TG37-F1
#
_cell.length_a   1.000
_cell.length_b   1.000
_cell.length_c   1.000
_cell.angle_alpha   90.00
_cell.angle_beta   90.00
_cell.angle_gamma   90.00
#
_symmetry.space_group_name_H-M   'P 1'
#
loop_
_entity.id
_entity.type
_entity.pdbx_description
1 polymer ?
#
loop_
_entity_poly.entity_id
_entity_poly.type
_entity_poly.pdbx_seq_one_letter_code
_entity_poly.pdbx_strand_id
1 'polypeptide(L)' 'MKRILSAAVGVLLGFNLAWAQEEPAGPILIENVNVFDGVSEDLIEDASVVITGNIITEISPEPLAVAGGASSMAVDAP' A
#
# COMPACT_ATOMS: atom_id res chain seq x y z
N MET A 1 -57.30 10.18 -25.11
CA MET A 1 -56.25 11.24 -25.04
C MET A 1 -56.00 11.50 -23.56
N LYS A 2 -54.84 11.40 -22.92
CA LYS A 2 -53.43 11.20 -23.26
C LYS A 2 -52.85 10.32 -22.13
N ARG A 3 -52.12 9.23 -22.47
CA ARG A 3 -51.38 8.42 -21.50
C ARG A 3 -50.07 9.15 -21.23
N ILE A 4 -49.97 9.88 -20.13
CA ILE A 4 -48.71 10.53 -19.73
C ILE A 4 -47.89 9.48 -18.98
N LEU A 5 -47.07 8.80 -19.78
CA LEU A 5 -45.98 7.95 -19.37
C LEU A 5 -44.92 8.84 -18.71
N SER A 6 -44.77 8.78 -17.40
CA SER A 6 -43.64 9.39 -16.71
C SER A 6 -42.82 8.28 -16.08
N ALA A 7 -41.95 7.67 -16.90
CA ALA A 7 -40.90 6.79 -16.42
C ALA A 7 -39.86 7.65 -15.70
N ALA A 8 -39.94 7.71 -14.38
CA ALA A 8 -38.86 8.24 -13.55
C ALA A 8 -37.72 7.22 -13.55
N VAL A 9 -36.81 7.35 -14.52
CA VAL A 9 -35.57 6.57 -14.57
C VAL A 9 -34.67 7.10 -13.45
N GLY A 10 -34.58 6.33 -12.37
CA GLY A 10 -33.69 6.60 -11.25
C GLY A 10 -32.23 6.42 -11.69
N VAL A 11 -31.50 7.52 -11.81
CA VAL A 11 -30.04 7.50 -11.93
C VAL A 11 -29.47 7.29 -10.53
N LEU A 12 -29.18 6.03 -10.19
CA LEU A 12 -28.35 5.69 -9.05
C LEU A 12 -26.89 5.96 -9.44
N LEU A 13 -26.43 7.20 -9.24
CA LEU A 13 -25.01 7.52 -9.25
C LEU A 13 -24.36 6.80 -8.07
N GLY A 14 -23.70 5.67 -8.35
CA GLY A 14 -22.87 4.97 -7.38
C GLY A 14 -21.69 5.85 -6.98
N PHE A 15 -21.78 6.48 -5.82
CA PHE A 15 -20.63 7.13 -5.20
C PHE A 15 -19.63 6.04 -4.78
N ASN A 16 -18.59 5.85 -5.59
CA ASN A 16 -17.39 5.15 -5.13
C ASN A 16 -16.70 6.10 -4.16
N LEU A 17 -17.01 5.96 -2.87
CA LEU A 17 -16.22 6.59 -1.80
C LEU A 17 -14.85 5.91 -1.82
N ALA A 18 -13.89 6.53 -2.50
CA ALA A 18 -12.49 6.15 -2.39
C ALA A 18 -12.07 6.47 -0.95
N TRP A 19 -11.99 5.45 -0.09
CA TRP A 19 -11.33 5.57 1.20
C TRP A 19 -9.83 5.57 0.94
N ALA A 20 -9.18 6.71 1.12
CA ALA A 20 -7.74 6.77 1.17
C ALA A 20 -7.28 5.95 2.39
N GLN A 21 -6.31 5.06 2.20
CA GLN A 21 -5.67 4.41 3.33
C GLN A 21 -4.98 5.49 4.16
N GLU A 22 -5.24 5.48 5.47
CA GLU A 22 -4.58 6.40 6.38
C GLU A 22 -3.07 6.14 6.31
N GLU A 23 -2.30 7.20 6.05
CA GLU A 23 -0.85 7.09 5.98
C GLU A 23 -0.37 6.61 7.36
N PRO A 24 0.47 5.55 7.41
CA PRO A 24 0.94 5.06 8.69
C PRO A 24 1.63 6.20 9.44
N ALA A 25 1.19 6.43 10.67
CA ALA A 25 1.68 7.52 11.51
C ALA A 25 3.17 7.37 11.91
N GLY A 26 3.78 6.24 11.59
CA GLY A 26 5.18 5.91 11.83
C GLY A 26 5.80 5.18 10.65
N PRO A 27 7.10 4.89 10.71
CA PRO A 27 7.79 4.16 9.65
C PRO A 27 7.16 2.79 9.40
N ILE A 28 7.30 2.27 8.19
CA ILE A 28 6.93 0.90 7.85
C ILE A 28 8.22 0.09 7.82
N LEU A 29 8.24 -1.01 8.56
CA LEU A 29 9.32 -1.99 8.52
C LEU A 29 8.79 -3.24 7.81
N ILE A 30 9.46 -3.61 6.72
CA ILE A 30 9.24 -4.87 6.01
C ILE A 30 10.44 -5.76 6.30
N GLU A 31 10.22 -6.96 6.81
CA GLU A 31 11.28 -7.89 7.21
C GLU A 31 11.22 -9.15 6.34
N ASN A 32 12.37 -9.83 6.23
CA ASN A 32 12.48 -11.13 5.58
C ASN A 32 12.01 -11.10 4.12
N VAL A 33 12.49 -10.10 3.38
CA VAL A 33 12.19 -9.93 1.96
C VAL A 33 13.44 -9.96 1.11
N ASN A 34 13.30 -10.47 -0.11
CA ASN A 34 14.35 -10.40 -1.11
C ASN A 34 14.20 -9.10 -1.90
N VAL A 35 15.30 -8.37 -2.10
CA VAL A 35 15.31 -7.04 -2.73
C VAL A 35 16.16 -7.06 -3.99
N PHE A 36 15.57 -6.57 -5.09
CA PHE A 36 16.28 -6.21 -6.31
C PHE A 36 16.28 -4.69 -6.44
N ASP A 37 17.46 -4.07 -6.38
CA ASP A 37 17.60 -2.61 -6.30
C ASP A 37 17.64 -1.92 -7.68
N GLY A 38 17.78 -2.70 -8.76
CA GLY A 38 17.90 -2.20 -10.13
C GLY A 38 19.23 -1.51 -10.44
N VAL A 39 20.22 -1.58 -9.52
CA VAL A 39 21.58 -1.06 -9.70
C VAL A 39 22.58 -2.21 -9.80
N SER A 40 22.45 -3.22 -8.92
CA SER A 40 23.20 -4.47 -8.99
C SER A 40 22.39 -5.58 -9.67
N GLU A 41 23.08 -6.57 -10.23
CA GLU A 41 22.47 -7.82 -10.69
C GLU A 41 22.28 -8.82 -9.54
N ASP A 42 22.88 -8.55 -8.38
CA ASP A 42 22.82 -9.42 -7.21
C ASP A 42 21.48 -9.26 -6.47
N LEU A 43 20.91 -10.38 -6.03
CA LEU A 43 19.73 -10.40 -5.16
C LEU A 43 20.18 -10.20 -3.70
N ILE A 44 19.58 -9.23 -3.01
CA ILE A 44 19.77 -9.05 -1.57
C ILE A 44 18.73 -9.93 -0.86
N GLU A 45 19.17 -11.04 -0.28
CA GLU A 45 18.29 -11.99 0.39
C GLU A 45 18.04 -11.63 1.86
N ASP A 46 16.86 -12.00 2.38
CA ASP A 46 16.46 -11.88 3.79
C ASP A 46 16.67 -10.48 4.41
N ALA A 47 16.44 -9.44 3.61
CA ALA A 47 16.65 -8.06 4.03
C ALA A 47 15.46 -7.46 4.79
N SER A 48 15.77 -6.40 5.52
CA SER A 48 14.82 -5.46 6.11
C SER A 48 14.78 -4.15 5.30
N VAL A 49 13.58 -3.63 5.06
CA VAL A 49 13.36 -2.36 4.34
C VAL A 49 12.56 -1.41 5.23
N VAL A 50 13.06 -0.20 5.42
CA VAL A 50 12.38 0.86 6.17
C VAL A 50 11.86 1.93 5.22
N ILE A 51 10.57 2.23 5.36
CA ILE A 51 9.89 3.27 4.59
C ILE A 51 9.37 4.32 5.56
N THR A 52 9.77 5.57 5.37
CA THR A 52 9.26 6.69 6.16
C THR A 52 8.43 7.60 5.24
N GLY A 53 7.12 7.67 5.49
CA GLY A 53 6.17 8.28 4.58
C GLY A 53 6.18 7.56 3.23
N ASN A 54 6.67 8.24 2.19
CA ASN A 54 6.75 7.72 0.82
C ASN A 54 8.19 7.43 0.33
N ILE A 55 9.17 7.40 1.23
CA ILE A 55 10.59 7.26 0.91
C ILE A 55 11.17 6.00 1.56
N ILE A 56 11.88 5.20 0.76
CA ILE A 56 12.73 4.13 1.29
C ILE A 56 13.95 4.79 1.92
N THR A 57 14.07 4.68 3.24
CA THR A 57 15.14 5.32 4.00
C THR A 57 16.30 4.39 4.27
N GLU A 58 16.05 3.08 4.33
CA GLU A 58 17.09 2.09 4.61
C GLU A 58 16.73 0.72 4.02
N ILE A 59 17.75 0.02 3.53
CA ILE A 59 17.72 -1.38 3.11
C ILE A 59 18.93 -2.04 3.78
N SER A 60 18.72 -3.06 4.59
CA SER A 60 19.80 -3.74 5.31
C SER A 60 19.58 -5.26 5.33
N PRO A 61 20.63 -6.08 5.12
CA PRO A 61 20.56 -7.53 5.36
C PRO A 61 20.59 -7.88 6.87
N GLU A 62 20.82 -6.89 7.74
CA GLU A 62 20.80 -7.08 9.18
C GLU A 62 19.42 -6.75 9.77
N PRO A 63 18.99 -7.39 10.87
CA PRO A 63 17.71 -7.09 11.51
C PRO A 63 17.64 -5.63 11.98
N LEU A 64 16.55 -4.95 11.63
CA LEU A 64 16.32 -3.56 12.01
C LEU A 64 15.17 -3.44 13.00
N ALA A 65 15.32 -2.55 13.99
CA ALA A 65 14.26 -2.20 14.92
C ALA A 65 13.85 -0.75 14.69
N VAL A 66 12.57 -0.51 14.37
CA VAL A 66 12.06 0.85 14.12
C VAL A 66 11.01 1.22 15.17
N ALA A 67 11.25 2.31 15.89
CA ALA A 67 10.34 2.81 16.91
C ALA A 67 9.01 3.26 16.28
N GLY A 68 7.90 2.70 16.75
CA GLY A 68 6.57 3.01 16.21
C GLY A 68 6.28 2.42 14.83
N GLY A 69 7.11 1.45 14.39
CA GLY A 69 6.92 0.78 13.13
C GLY A 69 5.59 0.01 13.09
N ALA A 70 4.72 0.33 12.14
CA ALA A 70 3.54 -0.49 11.91
C ALA A 70 3.96 -1.74 11.13
N SER A 71 4.03 -2.91 11.77
CA SER A 71 4.31 -4.21 11.12
C SER A 71 3.18 -4.67 10.18
N SER A 72 2.23 -3.80 9.85
CA SER A 72 0.92 -4.16 9.35
C SER A 72 0.77 -3.79 7.88
N MET A 73 1.26 -4.66 7.02
CA MET A 73 0.68 -5.01 5.72
C MET A 73 1.44 -6.24 5.23
N ALA A 74 0.82 -7.43 5.30
CA ALA A 74 1.35 -8.60 4.62
C ALA A 74 1.27 -8.30 3.12
N VAL A 75 2.40 -7.94 2.52
CA VAL A 75 2.51 -7.76 1.07
C VAL A 75 2.69 -9.16 0.49
N ASP A 76 1.58 -9.79 0.14
CA ASP A 76 1.59 -11.07 -0.58
C ASP A 76 1.97 -10.77 -2.03
N ALA A 77 3.23 -11.02 -2.38
CA ALA A 77 3.70 -10.96 -3.75
C ALA A 77 3.29 -12.26 -4.46
N PRO A 78 2.70 -12.21 -5.68
CA PRO A 78 2.29 -13.41 -6.42
C PRO A 78 3.44 -14.30 -6.87
#